data_AF-A0A7S2W3N1-F1
#
_entry.id   AF-A0A7S2W3N1-F1
#
_cell.length_a   1.000
_cell.length_b   1.000
_cell.length_c   1.000
_cell.angle_alpha   90.00
_cell.angle_beta   90.00
_cell.angle_gamma   90.00
#
_symmetry.space_group_name_H-M   'P 1'
#
loop_
_entity.id
_entity.type
_entity.pdbx_description
1 polymer ?
#
loop_
_entity_poly.entity_id
_entity_poly.type
_entity_poly.pdbx_seq_one_letter_code
_entity_poly.pdbx_strand_id
1 'polypeptide(L)'
;AIDAESGGWYINLGDMCFSLVSESDGGKDVYWQSRESSLLIKGGANYSYDQINDELSKFITLHYGLPSGSFSLAVVGLNLSSEHDDDCCVTLELVTAAATAKRDTLAADFLTEAKKRVSKGAKPDRVRFAEIPRNFKGAVLVPDLKKQWKAAIDAPHEESTKGRDELPEGRDGPTKEREDGGATREPTRLTIPSRALFLTLWGAGFVYVTLARGLSMM
;
A
#
# COMPACT_ATOMS: atom_id res chain seq x y z
N ALA A 1 -11.99 -18.55 30.46
CA ALA A 1 -12.96 -19.21 31.36
C ALA A 1 -14.12 -19.68 30.51
N ILE A 2 -14.53 -20.94 30.66
CA ILE A 2 -15.79 -21.42 30.07
C ILE A 2 -16.88 -20.82 30.93
N ASP A 3 -17.72 -19.97 30.35
CA ASP A 3 -18.83 -19.36 31.08
C ASP A 3 -19.96 -20.38 31.22
N ALA A 4 -20.37 -20.63 32.46
CA ALA A 4 -21.45 -21.56 32.77
C ALA A 4 -22.81 -21.01 32.33
N GLU A 5 -22.97 -19.69 32.29
CA GLU A 5 -24.21 -19.05 31.82
C GLU A 5 -24.38 -19.19 30.30
N SER A 6 -23.27 -19.24 29.56
CA SER A 6 -23.23 -19.51 28.11
C SER A 6 -23.53 -20.97 27.73
N GLY A 7 -23.95 -21.83 28.67
CA GLY A 7 -24.19 -23.26 28.39
C GLY A 7 -22.91 -24.05 28.06
N GLY A 8 -21.76 -23.61 28.56
CA GLY A 8 -20.47 -24.28 28.32
C GLY A 8 -19.75 -23.86 27.04
N TRP A 9 -20.27 -22.89 26.30
CA TRP A 9 -19.65 -22.37 25.08
C TRP A 9 -18.58 -21.32 25.38
N TYR A 10 -17.45 -21.39 24.68
CA TYR A 10 -16.45 -20.32 24.66
C TYR A 10 -16.75 -19.35 23.52
N ILE A 11 -17.38 -18.23 23.85
CA ILE A 11 -17.89 -17.26 22.86
C ILE A 11 -16.88 -16.16 22.46
N ASN A 12 -15.72 -16.11 23.11
CA ASN A 12 -14.77 -15.01 22.93
C ASN A 12 -13.74 -15.23 21.81
N LEU A 13 -14.07 -16.08 20.83
CA LEU A 13 -13.20 -16.29 19.66
C LEU A 13 -13.29 -15.10 18.67
N GLY A 14 -14.48 -14.49 18.54
CA GLY A 14 -14.72 -13.36 17.63
C GLY A 14 -14.74 -13.74 16.13
N ASP A 15 -14.73 -15.04 15.85
CA ASP A 15 -14.72 -15.62 14.51
C ASP A 15 -16.15 -15.87 14.04
N MET A 16 -16.44 -15.46 12.81
CA MET A 16 -17.67 -15.83 12.10
C MET A 16 -17.41 -17.09 11.30
N CYS A 17 -18.14 -18.15 11.66
CA CYS A 17 -18.17 -19.41 10.91
C CYS A 17 -19.60 -19.77 10.54
N PHE A 18 -19.74 -20.57 9.49
CA PHE A 18 -20.99 -21.26 9.15
C PHE A 18 -20.73 -22.75 9.07
N SER A 19 -21.77 -23.56 9.18
CA SER A 19 -21.65 -25.00 9.05
C SER A 19 -22.56 -25.52 7.96
N LEU A 20 -22.06 -26.46 7.16
CA LEU A 20 -22.87 -27.24 6.22
C LEU A 20 -22.94 -28.68 6.70
N VAL A 21 -24.04 -29.35 6.37
CA VAL A 21 -24.17 -30.78 6.60
C VAL A 21 -23.85 -31.48 5.28
N SER A 22 -22.84 -32.35 5.30
CA SER A 22 -22.47 -33.16 4.14
C SER A 22 -23.61 -34.11 3.81
N GLU A 23 -24.03 -34.14 2.55
CA GLU A 23 -25.08 -35.05 2.07
C GLU A 23 -24.61 -36.52 2.06
N SER A 24 -23.29 -36.75 2.04
CA SER A 24 -22.71 -38.09 1.87
C SER A 24 -22.62 -38.90 3.17
N ASP A 25 -22.41 -38.23 4.30
CA ASP A 25 -22.20 -38.87 5.61
C ASP A 25 -23.04 -38.23 6.73
N GLY A 26 -23.78 -37.14 6.44
CA GLY A 26 -24.51 -36.37 7.45
C GLY A 26 -23.59 -35.61 8.42
N GLY A 27 -22.29 -35.55 8.14
CA GLY A 27 -21.28 -34.87 8.95
C GLY A 27 -21.48 -33.36 8.92
N LYS A 28 -21.19 -32.69 10.03
CA LYS A 28 -21.27 -31.22 10.14
C LYS A 28 -19.89 -30.60 9.90
N ASP A 29 -19.68 -30.06 8.72
CA ASP A 29 -18.46 -29.36 8.35
C ASP A 29 -18.56 -27.89 8.76
N VAL A 30 -17.49 -27.34 9.36
CA VAL A 30 -17.43 -25.95 9.82
C VAL A 30 -16.48 -25.16 8.91
N TYR A 31 -17.01 -24.09 8.34
CA TYR A 31 -16.30 -23.19 7.44
C TYR A 31 -16.10 -21.84 8.12
N TRP A 32 -14.86 -21.40 8.16
CA TRP A 32 -14.47 -20.10 8.70
C TRP A 32 -14.64 -19.03 7.63
N GLN A 33 -15.42 -17.99 7.90
CA GLN A 33 -15.69 -16.95 6.91
C GLN A 33 -14.81 -15.72 7.13
N SER A 34 -14.88 -15.13 8.33
CA SER A 34 -14.14 -13.92 8.64
C SER A 34 -14.09 -13.68 10.15
N ARG A 35 -13.35 -12.66 10.57
CA ARG A 35 -13.37 -12.19 11.95
C ARG A 35 -13.83 -10.74 11.99
N GLU A 36 -14.74 -10.44 12.90
CA GLU A 36 -15.14 -9.05 13.17
C GLU A 36 -14.15 -8.37 14.15
N SER A 37 -13.26 -9.15 14.75
CA SER A 37 -12.26 -8.68 15.72
C SER A 37 -11.16 -7.83 15.07
N SER A 38 -10.65 -6.83 15.82
CA SER A 38 -9.45 -6.03 15.51
C SER A 38 -8.15 -6.85 15.57
N LEU A 39 -8.08 -7.91 14.76
CA LEU A 39 -6.97 -8.84 14.65
C LEU A 39 -6.52 -8.95 13.19
N LEU A 40 -5.24 -9.29 12.98
CA LEU A 40 -4.77 -9.87 11.72
C LEU A 40 -4.19 -11.27 11.95
N ILE A 41 -4.26 -12.09 10.89
CA ILE A 41 -3.59 -13.37 10.81
C ILE A 41 -2.29 -13.19 10.04
N LYS A 42 -1.15 -13.54 10.62
CA LYS A 42 0.15 -13.47 9.92
C LYS A 42 1.07 -14.62 10.30
N GLY A 43 1.44 -15.43 9.32
CA GLY A 43 2.23 -16.63 9.49
C GLY A 43 1.60 -17.63 10.44
N GLY A 44 0.28 -17.83 10.33
CA GLY A 44 -0.51 -18.79 11.10
C GLY A 44 -0.82 -18.40 12.55
N ALA A 45 -0.54 -17.15 12.95
CA ALA A 45 -0.81 -16.64 14.30
C ALA A 45 -1.66 -15.37 14.25
N ASN A 46 -2.45 -15.16 15.31
CA ASN A 46 -3.30 -13.99 15.49
C ASN A 46 -2.55 -12.89 16.23
N TYR A 47 -2.62 -11.67 15.71
CA TYR A 47 -2.06 -10.48 16.35
C TYR A 47 -3.10 -9.38 16.43
N SER A 48 -3.14 -8.65 17.54
CA SER A 48 -4.08 -7.53 17.69
C SER A 48 -3.57 -6.28 17.00
N TYR A 49 -4.51 -5.47 16.48
CA TYR A 49 -4.16 -4.17 15.90
C TYR A 49 -3.49 -3.27 16.93
N ASP A 50 -3.92 -3.30 18.19
CA ASP A 50 -3.32 -2.50 19.25
C ASP A 50 -1.86 -2.88 19.50
N GLN A 51 -1.55 -4.17 19.57
CA GLN A 51 -0.17 -4.65 19.74
C GLN A 51 0.74 -4.14 18.61
N ILE A 52 0.26 -4.20 17.37
CA ILE A 52 1.03 -3.81 16.20
C ILE A 52 1.13 -2.29 16.08
N ASN A 53 0.05 -1.58 16.36
CA ASN A 53 0.03 -0.13 16.41
C ASN A 53 1.06 0.39 17.41
N ASP A 54 1.12 -0.21 18.62
CA ASP A 54 2.08 0.15 19.65
C ASP A 54 3.52 -0.12 19.22
N GLU A 55 3.78 -1.29 18.64
CA GLU A 55 5.12 -1.68 18.19
C GLU A 55 5.61 -0.77 17.06
N LEU A 56 4.78 -0.54 16.03
CA LEU A 56 5.12 0.32 14.91
C LEU A 56 5.26 1.78 15.32
N SER A 57 4.42 2.27 16.25
CA SER A 57 4.54 3.65 16.75
C SER A 57 5.85 3.85 17.53
N LYS A 58 6.26 2.86 18.34
CA LYS A 58 7.57 2.86 19.00
C LYS A 58 8.71 2.84 17.98
N PHE A 59 8.61 1.99 16.96
CA PHE A 59 9.58 1.95 15.87
C PHE A 59 9.72 3.32 15.20
N ILE A 60 8.61 3.97 14.83
CA ILE A 60 8.64 5.28 14.18
C ILE A 60 9.30 6.33 15.08
N THR A 61 8.94 6.31 16.36
CA THR A 61 9.48 7.25 17.35
C THR A 61 10.99 7.10 17.49
N LEU A 62 11.48 5.87 17.63
CA LEU A 62 12.89 5.61 17.86
C LEU A 62 13.73 5.76 16.59
N HIS A 63 13.22 5.31 15.44
CA HIS A 63 13.99 5.26 14.20
C HIS A 63 13.96 6.58 13.43
N TYR A 64 12.79 7.22 13.35
CA TYR A 64 12.63 8.48 12.63
C TYR A 64 12.63 9.69 13.56
N GLY A 65 12.71 9.52 14.88
CA GLY A 65 12.72 10.64 15.82
C GLY A 65 11.43 11.48 15.78
N LEU A 66 10.30 10.84 15.52
CA LEU A 66 8.99 11.49 15.49
C LEU A 66 8.26 11.24 16.81
N PRO A 67 7.92 12.27 17.61
CA PRO A 67 7.21 12.04 18.87
C PRO A 67 5.80 11.49 18.62
N SER A 68 5.26 10.73 19.58
CA SER A 68 3.98 10.02 19.48
C SER A 68 2.75 10.93 19.24
N GLY A 69 2.85 12.23 19.46
CA GLY A 69 1.81 13.21 19.13
C GLY A 69 1.95 13.86 17.74
N SER A 70 3.03 13.57 17.01
CA SER A 70 3.28 14.17 15.69
C SER A 70 2.66 13.38 14.54
N PHE A 71 2.21 12.16 14.81
CA PHE A 71 1.55 11.29 13.85
C PHE A 71 0.50 10.45 14.54
N SER A 72 -0.38 9.86 13.75
CA SER A 72 -1.27 8.79 14.13
C SER A 72 -1.06 7.59 13.21
N LEU A 73 -1.24 6.40 13.77
CA LEU A 73 -1.05 5.14 13.05
C LEU A 73 -2.27 4.24 13.28
N ALA A 74 -2.75 3.63 12.20
CA ALA A 74 -3.74 2.57 12.27
C ALA A 74 -3.38 1.44 11.29
N VAL A 75 -3.46 0.21 11.78
CA VAL A 75 -3.28 -1.00 10.96
C VAL A 75 -4.60 -1.70 10.70
N VAL A 76 -4.68 -2.35 9.53
CA VAL A 76 -5.71 -3.33 9.20
C VAL A 76 -5.07 -4.52 8.49
N GLY A 77 -5.60 -5.72 8.78
CA GLY A 77 -5.32 -6.91 7.99
C GLY A 77 -6.25 -6.99 6.79
N LEU A 78 -5.70 -7.26 5.61
CA LEU A 78 -6.47 -7.54 4.40
C LEU A 78 -5.90 -8.79 3.71
N ASN A 79 -6.77 -9.75 3.39
CA ASN A 79 -6.44 -10.87 2.53
C ASN A 79 -6.32 -10.37 1.08
N LEU A 80 -5.09 -10.06 0.64
CA LEU A 80 -4.82 -9.57 -0.73
C LEU A 80 -3.92 -10.52 -1.52
N SER A 81 -2.91 -11.08 -0.86
CA SER A 81 -1.88 -11.90 -1.52
C SER A 81 -1.95 -13.39 -1.18
N SER A 82 -2.60 -13.77 -0.07
CA SER A 82 -2.61 -15.13 0.45
C SER A 82 -3.98 -15.48 1.06
N GLU A 83 -4.45 -16.69 0.82
CA GLU A 83 -5.68 -17.21 1.45
C GLU A 83 -5.54 -17.32 2.98
N HIS A 84 -4.35 -17.65 3.47
CA HIS A 84 -4.14 -18.01 4.88
C HIS A 84 -3.48 -16.92 5.72
N ASP A 85 -3.02 -15.83 5.09
CA ASP A 85 -2.34 -14.74 5.76
C ASP A 85 -2.88 -13.39 5.27
N ASP A 86 -3.08 -12.47 6.21
CA ASP A 86 -3.40 -11.08 5.91
C ASP A 86 -2.13 -10.28 5.56
N ASP A 87 -2.27 -9.39 4.58
CA ASP A 87 -1.37 -8.26 4.37
C ASP A 87 -1.58 -7.22 5.47
N CYS A 88 -0.52 -6.88 6.19
CA CYS A 88 -0.49 -5.84 7.21
C CYS A 88 -0.41 -4.47 6.54
N CYS A 89 -1.56 -3.79 6.48
CA CYS A 89 -1.72 -2.51 5.81
C CYS A 89 -1.69 -1.35 6.81
N VAL A 90 -0.66 -0.52 6.73
CA VAL A 90 -0.40 0.58 7.68
C VAL A 90 -0.83 1.93 7.10
N THR A 91 -1.72 2.63 7.79
CA THR A 91 -2.04 4.04 7.49
C THR A 91 -1.32 4.95 8.46
N LEU A 92 -0.53 5.89 7.93
CA LEU A 92 0.12 6.94 8.69
C LEU A 92 -0.53 8.29 8.40
N GLU A 93 -1.03 8.92 9.44
CA GLU A 93 -1.54 10.28 9.40
C GLU A 93 -0.48 11.19 10.05
N LEU A 94 0.11 12.09 9.28
CA LEU A 94 1.16 12.99 9.77
C LEU A 94 0.51 14.32 10.18
N VAL A 95 0.57 14.65 11.47
CA VAL A 95 -0.22 15.74 12.07
C VAL A 95 0.57 17.06 12.09
N THR A 96 1.85 17.00 12.44
CA THR A 96 2.69 18.21 12.56
C THR A 96 3.51 18.45 11.31
N ALA A 97 3.84 19.72 11.03
CA ALA A 97 4.70 20.07 9.90
C ALA A 97 6.05 19.34 9.92
N ALA A 98 6.62 19.09 11.11
CA ALA A 98 7.84 18.32 11.28
C ALA A 98 7.68 16.84 10.86
N ALA A 99 6.51 16.24 11.12
CA ALA A 99 6.19 14.90 10.64
C ALA A 99 5.96 14.90 9.13
N THR A 100 5.21 15.88 8.60
CA THR A 100 4.96 16.03 7.16
C THR A 100 6.25 16.18 6.37
N ALA A 101 7.25 16.90 6.90
CA ALA A 101 8.56 17.05 6.27
C ALA A 101 9.35 15.72 6.13
N LYS A 102 9.01 14.69 6.91
CA LYS A 102 9.60 13.35 6.82
C LYS A 102 8.79 12.38 5.96
N ARG A 103 7.71 12.83 5.32
CA ARG A 103 6.83 11.99 4.50
C ARG A 103 7.60 11.24 3.42
N ASP A 104 8.47 11.91 2.69
CA ASP A 104 9.19 11.30 1.56
C ASP A 104 10.22 10.27 2.04
N THR A 105 10.89 10.55 3.17
CA THR A 105 11.79 9.58 3.81
C THR A 105 11.03 8.34 4.25
N LEU A 106 9.92 8.52 4.99
CA LEU A 106 9.06 7.41 5.41
C LEU A 106 8.54 6.62 4.19
N ALA A 107 8.11 7.29 3.13
CA ALA A 107 7.62 6.62 1.93
C ALA A 107 8.70 5.78 1.24
N ALA A 108 9.96 6.23 1.27
CA ALA A 108 11.07 5.55 0.61
C ALA A 108 11.53 4.28 1.34
N ASP A 109 11.61 4.30 2.68
CA ASP A 109 12.29 3.23 3.44
C ASP A 109 11.47 2.55 4.54
N PHE A 110 10.27 3.06 4.90
CA PHE A 110 9.50 2.55 6.05
C PHE A 110 9.28 1.05 6.01
N LEU A 111 8.82 0.51 4.87
CA LEU A 111 8.56 -0.93 4.75
C LEU A 111 9.83 -1.76 4.91
N THR A 112 10.93 -1.30 4.33
CA THR A 112 12.22 -1.99 4.37
C THR A 112 12.82 -1.98 5.76
N GLU A 113 12.80 -0.83 6.44
CA GLU A 113 13.38 -0.69 7.78
C GLU A 113 12.50 -1.32 8.87
N ALA A 114 11.18 -1.17 8.79
CA ALA A 114 10.27 -1.81 9.73
C ALA A 114 10.44 -3.33 9.73
N LYS A 115 10.46 -3.98 8.55
CA LYS A 115 10.59 -5.45 8.43
C LYS A 115 11.84 -6.03 9.09
N LYS A 116 12.90 -5.24 9.28
CA LYS A 116 14.15 -5.64 9.95
C LYS A 116 14.10 -5.48 11.47
N ARG A 117 13.19 -4.66 11.98
CA ARG A 117 13.24 -4.13 13.36
C ARG A 117 12.04 -4.52 14.22
N VAL A 118 10.93 -4.89 13.59
CA VAL A 118 9.71 -5.30 14.29
C VAL A 118 9.51 -6.82 14.25
N SER A 119 8.70 -7.30 15.18
CA SER A 119 8.28 -8.68 15.32
C SER A 119 7.57 -9.20 14.08
N LYS A 120 7.55 -10.54 13.89
CA LYS A 120 6.96 -11.19 12.71
C LYS A 120 5.54 -10.69 12.41
N GLY A 121 4.70 -10.54 13.42
CA GLY A 121 3.30 -10.12 13.28
C GLY A 121 3.13 -8.64 12.92
N ALA A 122 4.07 -7.78 13.34
CA ALA A 122 4.02 -6.34 13.08
C ALA A 122 4.66 -5.93 11.76
N LYS A 123 5.24 -6.86 10.99
CA LYS A 123 5.90 -6.55 9.72
C LYS A 123 4.89 -5.98 8.73
N PRO A 124 5.03 -4.70 8.31
CA PRO A 124 4.10 -4.09 7.39
C PRO A 124 4.35 -4.60 5.97
N ASP A 125 3.28 -4.85 5.23
CA ASP A 125 3.36 -5.23 3.81
C ASP A 125 3.07 -4.03 2.91
N ARG A 126 2.22 -3.11 3.37
CA ARG A 126 1.83 -1.89 2.67
C ARG A 126 1.80 -0.71 3.62
N VAL A 127 2.15 0.48 3.10
CA VAL A 127 2.04 1.75 3.82
C VAL A 127 1.34 2.78 2.95
N ARG A 128 0.48 3.60 3.55
CA ARG A 128 -0.11 4.77 2.91
C ARG A 128 -0.12 5.95 3.87
N PHE A 129 -0.10 7.16 3.31
CA PHE A 129 -0.17 8.41 4.08
C PHE A 129 -1.50 9.09 3.81
N ALA A 130 -2.42 9.00 4.77
CA ALA A 130 -3.79 9.49 4.66
C ALA A 130 -4.39 9.72 6.06
N GLU A 131 -5.50 10.46 6.14
CA GLU A 131 -6.27 10.59 7.37
C GLU A 131 -6.87 9.26 7.82
N ILE A 132 -6.89 9.02 9.13
CA ILE A 132 -7.46 7.80 9.70
C ILE A 132 -8.95 8.06 10.04
N PRO A 133 -9.89 7.27 9.49
CA PRO A 133 -11.31 7.46 9.79
C PRO A 133 -11.57 7.13 11.26
N ARG A 134 -12.17 8.07 11.99
CA ARG A 134 -12.45 7.98 13.42
C ARG A 134 -13.88 8.38 13.73
N ASN A 135 -14.44 7.81 14.79
CA ASN A 135 -15.68 8.33 15.36
C ASN A 135 -15.42 9.57 16.24
N PHE A 136 -16.49 10.16 16.77
CA PHE A 136 -16.41 11.33 17.66
C PHE A 136 -15.58 11.10 18.93
N LYS A 137 -15.40 9.84 19.36
CA LYS A 137 -14.57 9.48 20.52
C LYS A 137 -13.10 9.21 20.14
N GLY A 138 -12.72 9.41 18.88
CA GLY A 138 -11.37 9.18 18.37
C GLY A 138 -11.03 7.71 18.06
N ALA A 139 -11.98 6.78 18.24
CA ALA A 139 -11.77 5.37 17.94
C ALA A 139 -11.79 5.15 16.42
N VAL A 140 -10.86 4.31 15.94
CA VAL A 140 -10.69 4.02 14.51
C VAL A 140 -11.89 3.24 13.98
N LEU A 141 -12.46 3.72 12.86
CA LEU A 141 -13.52 3.04 12.14
C LEU A 141 -12.91 1.99 11.21
N VAL A 142 -12.60 0.82 11.76
CA VAL A 142 -11.96 -0.30 11.03
C VAL A 142 -12.69 -0.68 9.73
N PRO A 143 -14.04 -0.78 9.68
CA PRO A 143 -14.74 -1.10 8.44
C PRO A 143 -14.47 -0.09 7.32
N ASP A 144 -14.44 1.20 7.66
CA ASP A 144 -14.21 2.26 6.68
C ASP A 144 -12.74 2.32 6.27
N LEU A 145 -11.82 2.09 7.22
CA LEU A 145 -10.40 1.96 6.92
C LEU A 145 -10.11 0.82 5.93
N LYS A 146 -10.77 -0.35 6.11
CA LYS A 146 -10.68 -1.48 5.17
C LYS A 146 -11.24 -1.12 3.79
N LYS A 147 -12.40 -0.44 3.73
CA LYS A 147 -12.98 0.03 2.45
C LYS A 147 -12.04 0.99 1.72
N GLN A 148 -11.47 1.96 2.43
CA GLN A 148 -10.55 2.93 1.84
C GLN A 148 -9.28 2.26 1.30
N TRP A 149 -8.75 1.24 1.97
CA TRP A 149 -7.62 0.47 1.46
C TRP A 149 -7.96 -0.30 0.19
N LYS A 150 -9.11 -0.99 0.16
CA LYS A 150 -9.57 -1.69 -1.05
C LYS A 150 -9.70 -0.73 -2.22
N ALA A 151 -10.36 0.41 -2.01
CA ALA A 151 -10.50 1.44 -3.03
C ALA A 151 -9.14 2.00 -3.50
N ALA A 152 -8.17 2.18 -2.60
CA ALA A 152 -6.82 2.65 -2.96
C ALA A 152 -6.00 1.62 -3.75
N ILE A 153 -6.26 0.33 -3.55
CA ILE A 153 -5.61 -0.76 -4.29
C ILE A 153 -6.25 -0.90 -5.68
N ASP A 154 -7.57 -0.76 -5.76
CA ASP A 154 -8.32 -0.90 -7.01
C ASP A 154 -8.22 0.34 -7.92
N ALA A 155 -7.85 1.50 -7.37
CA ALA A 155 -7.65 2.71 -8.15
C ALA A 155 -6.49 2.52 -9.14
N PRO A 156 -6.70 2.79 -10.45
CA PRO A 156 -5.59 2.82 -11.39
C PRO A 156 -4.61 3.91 -10.94
N HIS A 157 -3.32 3.58 -10.91
CA HIS A 157 -2.25 4.55 -10.67
C HIS A 157 -2.34 5.66 -11.73
N GLU A 158 -2.97 6.78 -11.40
CA GLU A 158 -2.76 8.02 -12.15
C GLU A 158 -1.32 8.47 -11.85
N GLU A 159 -0.38 8.00 -12.66
CA GLU A 159 0.95 8.61 -12.75
C GLU A 159 0.75 10.09 -13.08
N SER A 160 1.08 10.95 -12.12
CA SER A 160 1.16 12.39 -12.35
C SER A 160 2.33 12.66 -13.30
N THR A 161 2.07 12.56 -14.61
CA THR A 161 2.90 13.18 -15.63
C THR A 161 2.65 14.69 -15.56
N LYS A 162 3.30 15.34 -14.60
CA LYS A 162 3.43 16.81 -14.56
C LYS A 162 4.89 17.19 -14.66
N GLY A 163 5.24 17.74 -15.82
CA GLY A 163 6.33 18.71 -15.96
C GLY A 163 7.61 18.17 -16.56
N ARG A 164 7.62 17.87 -17.87
CA ARG A 164 8.87 17.95 -18.65
C ARG A 164 8.62 18.48 -20.07
N ASP A 165 7.97 19.63 -20.14
CA ASP A 165 7.89 20.54 -21.27
C ASP A 165 8.49 21.86 -20.74
N GLU A 166 9.47 22.57 -21.29
CA GLU A 166 10.24 22.56 -22.54
C GLU A 166 11.57 23.28 -22.19
N LEU A 167 12.72 22.84 -22.73
CA LEU A 167 13.95 23.64 -22.75
C LEU A 167 14.08 24.24 -24.16
N PRO A 168 14.22 25.56 -24.31
CA PRO A 168 14.24 26.19 -25.63
C PRO A 168 15.57 25.92 -26.36
N GLU A 169 15.41 25.78 -27.68
CA GLU A 169 16.44 25.59 -28.68
C GLU A 169 17.42 26.77 -28.81
N GLY A 170 18.66 26.43 -29.20
CA GLY A 170 19.41 27.19 -30.19
C GLY A 170 20.36 28.28 -29.70
N ARG A 171 21.67 28.04 -29.88
CA ARG A 171 22.61 29.04 -30.43
C ARG A 171 23.86 28.39 -31.01
N ASP A 172 24.18 28.82 -32.21
CA ASP A 172 25.25 28.40 -33.13
C ASP A 172 26.69 28.71 -32.64
N GLY A 173 27.68 28.00 -33.24
CA GLY A 173 29.13 27.88 -32.90
C GLY A 173 30.02 29.13 -33.09
N PRO A 174 31.30 29.05 -33.59
CA PRO A 174 32.14 27.90 -33.93
C PRO A 174 33.63 27.97 -33.42
N THR A 175 34.34 26.85 -33.59
CA THR A 175 35.80 26.57 -33.78
C THR A 175 36.91 27.33 -33.03
N LYS A 176 37.83 26.59 -32.38
CA LYS A 176 39.29 26.74 -32.57
C LYS A 176 40.11 25.53 -32.07
N GLU A 177 41.10 25.18 -32.89
CA GLU A 177 42.10 24.12 -32.79
C GLU A 177 43.10 24.32 -31.65
N ARG A 178 43.62 23.22 -31.07
CA ARG A 178 45.07 22.92 -31.00
C ARG A 178 45.38 21.56 -30.36
N GLU A 179 46.38 20.91 -30.96
CA GLU A 179 47.14 19.70 -30.60
C GLU A 179 47.72 19.81 -29.16
N ASP A 180 48.12 18.76 -28.43
CA ASP A 180 48.95 17.63 -28.81
C ASP A 180 49.09 16.62 -27.63
N GLY A 181 49.39 15.35 -27.94
CA GLY A 181 50.25 14.48 -27.10
C GLY A 181 49.65 13.51 -26.08
N GLY A 182 49.82 12.20 -26.33
CA GLY A 182 50.21 11.24 -25.27
C GLY A 182 49.40 9.93 -25.12
N ALA A 183 49.82 8.91 -25.86
CA ALA A 183 49.70 7.46 -25.67
C ALA A 183 49.12 6.94 -24.32
N THR A 184 48.18 5.99 -24.26
CA THR A 184 48.38 4.54 -24.51
C THR A 184 47.10 3.75 -24.15
N ARG A 185 46.89 2.60 -24.84
CA ARG A 185 46.12 1.39 -24.45
C ARG A 185 44.58 1.38 -24.55
N GLU A 186 44.08 0.79 -25.65
CA GLU A 186 42.88 -0.07 -25.71
C GLU A 186 43.24 -1.53 -25.31
N PRO A 187 42.31 -2.51 -25.12
CA PRO A 187 40.87 -2.56 -25.48
C PRO A 187 39.96 -2.98 -24.29
N THR A 188 38.63 -2.87 -24.30
CA THR A 188 37.73 -3.86 -24.91
C THR A 188 36.29 -3.40 -24.68
N ARG A 189 35.53 -3.18 -25.77
CA ARG A 189 34.08 -3.01 -25.74
C ARG A 189 33.41 -4.36 -25.52
N LEU A 190 32.49 -4.45 -24.55
CA LEU A 190 31.49 -5.50 -24.53
C LEU A 190 30.15 -4.92 -25.02
N THR A 191 29.76 -5.42 -26.18
CA THR A 191 28.55 -5.15 -26.93
C THR A 191 27.32 -5.74 -26.21
N ILE A 192 26.28 -4.95 -25.99
CA ILE A 192 24.95 -5.46 -25.62
C ILE A 192 24.10 -5.43 -26.90
N PRO A 193 23.48 -6.54 -27.33
CA PRO A 193 22.79 -6.62 -28.61
C PRO A 193 21.39 -5.99 -28.56
N SER A 194 21.15 -5.10 -29.52
CA SER A 194 19.83 -4.67 -29.96
C SER A 194 19.08 -5.83 -30.62
N ARG A 195 17.83 -6.08 -30.20
CA ARG A 195 16.82 -6.72 -31.06
C ARG A 195 15.60 -5.82 -31.12
N ALA A 196 15.53 -5.07 -32.21
CA ALA A 196 14.29 -4.60 -32.77
C ALA A 196 13.50 -5.81 -33.29
N LEU A 197 12.21 -5.86 -33.00
CA LEU A 197 11.24 -6.53 -33.87
C LEU A 197 10.11 -5.55 -34.12
N PHE A 198 10.08 -5.07 -35.37
CA PHE A 198 8.93 -4.42 -35.98
C PHE A 198 7.80 -5.45 -36.14
N LEU A 199 6.57 -5.05 -35.83
CA LEU A 199 5.44 -5.40 -36.70
C LEU A 199 4.33 -4.35 -36.56
N THR A 200 3.92 -3.88 -37.73
CA THR A 200 3.00 -2.79 -38.02
C THR A 200 1.58 -3.30 -38.27
N LEU A 201 0.63 -2.36 -38.13
CA LEU A 201 -0.62 -2.18 -38.90
C LEU A 201 -1.85 -3.07 -38.58
N TRP A 202 -2.91 -2.43 -38.09
CA TRP A 202 -4.25 -2.16 -38.67
C TRP A 202 -5.10 -1.63 -37.48
N GLY A 203 -5.86 -0.54 -37.50
CA GLY A 203 -6.69 0.06 -38.54
C GLY A 203 -8.12 0.18 -37.98
N ALA A 204 -8.75 1.35 -38.18
CA ALA A 204 -10.09 1.77 -37.74
C ALA A 204 -10.21 2.16 -36.25
N GLY A 205 -10.58 3.38 -35.86
CA GLY A 205 -11.38 4.41 -36.54
C GLY A 205 -12.70 4.57 -35.77
N PHE A 206 -12.84 5.62 -34.97
CA PHE A 206 -14.15 6.20 -34.66
C PHE A 206 -14.00 7.67 -34.29
N VAL A 207 -14.73 8.50 -35.02
CA VAL A 207 -14.80 9.96 -34.96
C VAL A 207 -16.17 10.33 -34.35
N TYR A 208 -16.12 11.22 -33.36
CA TYR A 208 -17.12 12.19 -32.85
C TYR A 208 -18.58 11.77 -32.59
N VAL A 209 -19.09 12.15 -31.40
CA VAL A 209 -20.19 13.14 -31.29
C VAL A 209 -20.02 13.95 -30.00
N THR A 210 -19.69 15.23 -30.14
CA THR A 210 -19.94 16.26 -29.12
C THR A 210 -21.39 16.71 -29.28
N LEU A 211 -22.20 16.59 -28.24
CA LEU A 211 -23.55 17.15 -28.21
C LEU A 211 -23.61 18.16 -27.06
N ALA A 212 -23.25 19.40 -27.40
CA ALA A 212 -23.70 20.57 -26.67
C ALA A 212 -25.13 20.88 -27.09
N ARG A 213 -26.06 20.92 -26.13
CA ARG A 213 -27.27 21.74 -26.21
C ARG A 213 -27.66 22.17 -24.80
N GLY A 214 -27.57 23.47 -24.56
CA GLY A 214 -28.28 24.13 -23.48
C GLY A 214 -29.76 24.33 -23.83
N LEU A 215 -30.57 24.50 -22.78
CA LEU A 215 -31.86 25.18 -22.71
C LEU A 215 -32.01 25.56 -21.22
N SER A 216 -31.76 26.80 -20.81
CA SER A 216 -32.67 27.97 -20.78
C SER A 216 -33.84 27.86 -19.78
N MET A 217 -33.72 28.67 -18.73
CA MET A 217 -34.74 29.46 -18.00
C MET A 217 -36.18 28.92 -17.86
N MET A 218 -36.60 28.68 -16.61
CA MET A 218 -37.51 29.54 -15.84
C MET A 218 -37.62 29.03 -14.39
#